data_AF-J9BZ38-F1
#
_entry.id   AF-J9BZ38-F1
#
_cell.length_a   1.000
_cell.length_b   1.000
_cell.length_c   1.000
_cell.angle_alpha   90.00
_cell.angle_beta   90.00
_cell.angle_gamma   90.00
#
_symmetry.space_group_name_H-M   'P 1'
#
loop_
_entity.id
_entity.type
_entity.pdbx_description
1 polymer ?
#
loop_
_entity_poly.entity_id
_entity_poly.type
_entity_poly.pdbx_seq_one_letter_code
_entity_poly.pdbx_strand_id
1 'polypeptide(L)' 'MEQAEDRAGGKLGNKGDECAITAIKMIDFVWSLKK' A
#
# COMPACT_ATOMS: atom_id res chain seq x y z
N MET A 1 -3.07 4.37 -21.04
CA MET A 1 -1.96 3.71 -20.32
C MET A 1 -1.30 4.64 -19.31
N GLU A 2 -1.15 5.93 -19.64
CA GLU A 2 -0.51 6.96 -18.79
C GLU A 2 -0.88 6.90 -17.30
N GLN A 3 -2.17 6.75 -16.97
CA GLN A 3 -2.63 6.72 -15.57
C GLN A 3 -2.11 5.53 -14.75
N ALA A 4 -1.85 4.38 -15.40
CA ALA A 4 -1.36 3.19 -14.72
C ALA A 4 0.14 3.33 -14.43
N GLU A 5 0.89 3.83 -15.41
CA GLU A 5 2.34 4.11 -15.29
C GLU A 5 2.61 5.17 -14.21
N ASP A 6 1.79 6.23 -14.17
CA ASP A 6 1.88 7.26 -13.14
C ASP A 6 1.78 6.69 -11.72
N ARG A 7 1.07 5.57 -11.52
CA ARG A 7 0.85 4.90 -10.23
C ARG A 7 1.76 3.69 -9.97
N ALA A 8 2.58 3.32 -10.95
CA ALA A 8 3.51 2.18 -10.86
C ALA A 8 4.95 2.64 -10.61
N GLY A 9 5.14 3.78 -9.93
CA GLY A 9 6.43 4.43 -9.72
C GLY A 9 6.62 5.72 -10.53
N GLY A 10 5.59 6.19 -11.24
CA GLY A 10 5.58 7.48 -11.91
C GLY A 10 5.21 8.65 -10.98
N LYS A 11 4.63 9.72 -11.54
CA LYS A 11 4.40 10.99 -10.81
C LYS A 11 3.46 10.87 -9.60
N LEU A 12 2.64 9.83 -9.55
CA LEU A 12 1.71 9.57 -8.45
C LEU A 12 2.25 8.50 -7.48
N GLY A 13 3.53 8.14 -7.60
CA GLY A 13 4.19 7.16 -6.72
C GLY A 13 3.97 5.71 -7.14
N ASN A 14 4.35 4.79 -6.26
CA ASN A 14 4.17 3.35 -6.46
C ASN A 14 3.06 2.82 -5.55
N LYS A 15 1.89 2.57 -6.14
CA LYS A 15 0.73 2.09 -5.40
C LYS A 15 0.90 0.67 -4.88
N GLY A 16 1.76 -0.14 -5.50
CA GLY A 16 2.10 -1.48 -5.00
C GLY A 16 2.75 -1.42 -3.62
N ASP A 17 3.76 -0.55 -3.46
CA ASP A 17 4.47 -0.37 -2.19
C ASP A 17 3.55 0.20 -1.10
N GLU A 18 2.73 1.20 -1.44
CA GLU A 18 1.74 1.76 -0.52
C GLU A 18 0.74 0.71 -0.03
N CYS A 19 0.25 -0.15 -0.93
CA CYS A 19 -0.66 -1.24 -0.60
C CYS A 19 0.03 -2.30 0.28
N ALA A 20 1.29 -2.66 -0.01
CA ALA A 20 2.04 -3.61 0.81
C ALA A 20 2.26 -3.08 2.24
N ILE A 21 2.67 -1.82 2.38
CA ILE A 21 2.81 -1.16 3.69
C ILE A 21 1.47 -1.14 4.44
N THR A 22 0.38 -0.81 3.73
CA THR A 22 -0.96 -0.79 4.32
C THR A 22 -1.38 -2.17 4.81
N ALA A 23 -1.14 -3.22 4.03
CA ALA A 23 -1.46 -4.59 4.41
C ALA A 23 -0.72 -5.02 5.70
N ILE A 24 0.58 -4.71 5.81
CA ILE A 24 1.37 -4.99 7.01
C ILE A 24 0.78 -4.26 8.24
N LYS A 25 0.46 -2.96 8.09
CA LYS A 25 -0.17 -2.18 9.17
C LYS A 25 -1.52 -2.74 9.60
N MET A 26 -2.32 -3.24 8.66
CA MET A 26 -3.60 -3.86 8.97
C MET A 26 -3.44 -5.18 9.72
N ILE A 27 -2.43 -5.98 9.40
CA ILE A 27 -2.11 -7.21 10.15
C ILE A 27 -1.72 -6.85 11.59
N ASP A 28 -0.83 -5.88 11.77
CA ASP A 28 -0.42 -5.40 13.10
C ASP A 28 -1.61 -4.85 13.90
N PHE A 29 -2.47 -4.06 13.27
CA PHE A 29 -3.70 -3.55 13.89
C PHE A 29 -4.60 -4.70 14.36
N VAL A 30 -4.86 -5.71 13.52
CA VAL A 30 -5.66 -6.88 13.89
C VAL A 30 -5.02 -7.65 15.04
N TRP A 31 -3.69 -7.79 15.08
CA TRP A 31 -2.99 -8.42 16.20
C TRP A 31 -3.14 -7.63 17.50
N SER A 32 -3.12 -6.30 17.43
CA SER A 32 -3.30 -5.43 18.60
C SER A 32 -4.68 -5.59 19.27
N LEU A 33 -5.72 -5.91 18.49
CA LEU A 33 -7.09 -6.10 18.96
C LEU A 33 -7.37 -7.47 19.60
N LYS A 34 -6.45 -8.43 19.49
CA LYS A 34 -6.60 -9.79 20.04
C LYS A 34 -6.03 -9.95 21.45
N LYS A 35 -5.58 -8.86 22.07
CA LYS A 35 -5.14 -8.80 23.47
C LYS A 35 -6.32 -8.49 24.38
#